data_AF-A0A970FY73-F1
#
_entry.id   AF-A0A970FY73-F1
#
_cell.length_a   1.000
_cell.length_b   1.000
_cell.length_c   1.000
_cell.angle_alpha   90.00
_cell.angle_beta   90.00
_cell.angle_gamma   90.00
#
_symmetry.space_group_name_H-M   'P 1'
#
loop_
_entity.id
_entity.type
_entity.pdbx_description
1 polymer ?
#
loop_
_entity_poly.entity_id
_entity_poly.type
_entity_poly.pdbx_seq_one_letter_code
_entity_poly.pdbx_strand_id
1 'polypeptide(L)' 'MLIVLVILVFVLLGIADFPELISKKQWKETIILGVFYAGVFILAILQVTRGEIPSPMMAIHYFIDKCLHMSFPPPPG' A
#
# COMPACT_ATOMS: atom_id res chain seq x y z
N MET A 1 15.10 2.83 -8.62
CA MET A 1 15.68 1.63 -7.96
C MET A 1 14.70 0.93 -7.02
N LEU A 2 13.87 1.63 -6.23
CA LEU A 2 12.91 1.02 -5.28
C LEU A 2 11.88 0.07 -5.91
N ILE A 3 11.45 0.32 -7.15
CA ILE A 3 10.46 -0.53 -7.87
C ILE A 3 10.94 -1.98 -8.01
N VAL A 4 12.23 -2.20 -8.29
CA VAL A 4 12.81 -3.54 -8.42
C VAL A 4 12.71 -4.31 -7.10
N LEU A 5 12.89 -3.61 -5.98
CA LEU A 5 12.83 -4.17 -4.63
C LEU A 5 11.38 -4.54 -4.25
N VAL A 6 10.42 -3.69 -4.62
CA VAL A 6 8.98 -4.00 -4.47
C VAL A 6 8.60 -5.24 -5.25
N ILE A 7 9.01 -5.33 -6.53
CA ILE A 7 8.73 -6.51 -7.37
C ILE A 7 9.35 -7.77 -6.76
N LEU A 8 10.61 -7.69 -6.30
CA LEU A 8 11.32 -8.83 -5.70
C LEU A 8 10.59 -9.36 -4.45
N VAL A 9 10.16 -8.47 -3.56
CA VAL A 9 9.43 -8.85 -2.33
C VAL A 9 8.08 -9.51 -2.67
N PHE A 10 7.34 -8.95 -3.63
CA PHE A 10 6.06 -9.52 -4.08
C PHE A 10 6.23 -10.88 -4.78
N VAL A 11 7.32 -11.09 -5.51
CA VAL A 11 7.63 -12.40 -6.09
C VAL A 11 7.95 -13.41 -4.98
N LEU A 12 8.71 -13.02 -3.96
CA LEU A 12 9.06 -13.90 -2.85
C LEU A 12 7.85 -14.33 -2.03
N LEU A 13 6.96 -13.42 -1.60
CA LEU A 13 5.77 -13.91 -0.89
C LEU A 13 4.78 -14.61 -1.83
N GLY A 14 4.73 -14.24 -3.11
CA GLY A 14 3.96 -14.97 -4.11
C GLY A 14 4.37 -16.45 -4.18
N ILE A 15 5.68 -16.72 -4.19
CA ILE A 15 6.21 -18.09 -4.21
C ILE A 15 6.06 -18.78 -2.84
N ALA A 16 5.98 -18.06 -1.73
CA ALA A 16 5.75 -18.67 -0.41
C ALA A 16 4.28 -19.04 -0.19
N ASP A 17 3.35 -18.12 -0.50
CA ASP A 17 1.95 -18.22 -0.10
C ASP A 17 1.09 -18.99 -1.12
N PHE A 18 1.33 -18.81 -2.43
CA PHE A 18 0.49 -19.42 -3.47
C PHE A 18 0.66 -20.95 -3.62
N PRO A 19 1.85 -21.57 -3.53
CA PRO A 19 1.95 -23.01 -3.77
C PRO A 19 1.27 -23.82 -2.68
N GLU A 20 1.27 -23.37 -1.42
CA GLU A 20 0.55 -24.06 -0.35
C GLU A 20 -0.97 -24.04 -0.60
N LEU A 21 -1.51 -22.88 -1.00
CA LEU A 21 -2.94 -22.72 -1.29
C LEU A 21 -3.39 -23.49 -2.55
N ILE A 22 -2.57 -23.48 -3.60
CA ILE A 22 -2.82 -24.24 -4.82
C ILE A 22 -2.76 -25.73 -4.53
N SER A 23 -1.81 -26.18 -3.70
CA SER A 23 -1.68 -27.58 -3.30
C SER A 23 -2.88 -28.06 -2.48
N LYS A 24 -3.50 -27.19 -1.67
CA LYS A 24 -4.72 -27.52 -0.90
C LYS A 24 -6.02 -27.39 -1.71
N LYS A 25 -5.96 -27.01 -3.00
CA LYS A 25 -7.13 -26.74 -3.88
C LYS A 25 -8.11 -25.70 -3.28
N GLN A 26 -7.64 -24.80 -2.42
CA GLN A 26 -8.49 -23.78 -1.81
C GLN A 26 -8.63 -22.56 -2.73
N TRP A 27 -9.37 -22.75 -3.83
CA TRP A 27 -9.56 -21.73 -4.87
C TRP A 27 -10.19 -20.44 -4.34
N LYS A 28 -11.13 -20.54 -3.38
CA LYS A 28 -11.73 -19.36 -2.72
C LYS A 28 -10.71 -18.52 -1.97
N GLU A 29 -9.88 -19.15 -1.15
CA GLU A 29 -8.83 -18.45 -0.41
C GLU A 29 -7.77 -17.90 -1.36
N THR A 30 -7.45 -18.62 -2.44
CA THR A 30 -6.47 -18.18 -3.44
C THR A 30 -6.95 -16.90 -4.13
N ILE A 31 -8.24 -16.81 -4.44
CA ILE A 31 -8.84 -15.61 -5.03
C ILE A 31 -8.83 -14.46 -4.03
N ILE A 32 -9.21 -14.69 -2.77
CA ILE A 32 -9.21 -13.64 -1.73
C ILE A 32 -7.80 -13.10 -1.49
N LEU A 33 -6.82 -14.00 -1.31
CA LEU A 33 -5.42 -13.64 -1.18
C LEU A 33 -4.93 -12.90 -2.42
N GLY A 34 -5.23 -13.39 -3.62
CA GLY A 34 -4.86 -12.73 -4.88
C GLY A 34 -5.43 -11.32 -5.01
N VAL A 35 -6.68 -11.09 -4.61
CA VAL A 35 -7.29 -9.75 -4.61
C VAL A 35 -6.57 -8.82 -3.63
N PHE A 36 -6.27 -9.30 -2.42
CA PHE A 36 -5.49 -8.53 -1.45
C PHE A 36 -4.08 -8.24 -1.97
N TYR A 37 -3.42 -9.24 -2.55
CA TYR A 37 -2.07 -9.14 -3.12
C TYR A 37 -2.03 -8.09 -4.22
N ALA A 38 -2.99 -8.12 -5.14
CA ALA A 38 -3.13 -7.12 -6.19
C ALA A 38 -3.37 -5.72 -5.61
N GLY A 39 -4.20 -5.60 -4.58
CA GLY A 39 -4.46 -4.33 -3.89
C GLY A 39 -3.19 -3.72 -3.29
N VAL A 40 -2.44 -4.49 -2.50
CA VAL A 40 -1.19 -4.02 -1.88
C VAL A 40 -0.13 -3.74 -2.94
N PHE A 41 -0.06 -4.52 -4.03
CA PHE A 41 0.87 -4.29 -5.13
C PHE A 41 0.62 -2.95 -5.83
N ILE A 42 -0.64 -2.65 -6.13
CA ILE A 42 -1.04 -1.36 -6.72
C ILE A 42 -0.70 -0.21 -5.77
N LEU A 43 -0.98 -0.36 -4.47
CA LEU A 43 -0.64 0.65 -3.47
C LEU A 43 0.88 0.86 -3.36
N ALA A 44 1.66 -0.21 -3.36
CA ALA A 44 3.12 -0.14 -3.31
C ALA A 44 3.69 0.55 -4.57
N ILE A 45 3.19 0.21 -5.76
CA ILE A 45 3.58 0.91 -7.00
C ILE A 45 3.19 2.39 -6.93
N LEU A 46 1.98 2.69 -6.47
CA LEU A 46 1.49 4.07 -6.35
C LEU A 46 2.36 4.87 -5.37
N GLN A 47 2.81 4.25 -4.28
CA GLN A 47 3.68 4.84 -3.28
C GLN A 47 5.10 5.11 -3.80
N VAL A 48 5.60 4.27 -4.72
CA VAL A 48 6.92 4.45 -5.33
C VAL A 48 6.88 5.37 -6.57
N THR A 49 5.75 5.44 -7.28
CA THR A 49 5.59 6.28 -8.50
C THR A 49 5.08 7.69 -8.21
N ARG A 50 4.23 7.89 -7.19
CA ARG A 50 3.96 9.22 -6.62
C ARG A 50 4.98 9.44 -5.52
N GLY A 51 6.07 10.12 -5.87
CA GLY A 51 7.26 10.34 -5.04
C GLY A 51 7.03 10.89 -3.64
N GLU A 52 5.82 11.34 -3.28
CA GLU A 52 5.40 11.62 -1.93
C GLU A 52 3.93 11.23 -1.85
N ILE A 53 3.60 10.07 -1.25
CA ILE A 53 2.29 9.99 -0.61
C ILE A 53 2.34 11.08 0.45
N PRO A 54 1.52 12.15 0.35
CA PRO A 54 1.52 13.16 1.40
C PRO A 54 1.28 12.39 2.69
N SER A 55 2.19 12.54 3.65
CA SER A 55 2.15 11.74 4.87
C SER A 55 0.72 11.74 5.41
N PRO A 56 0.25 10.65 6.05
CA PRO A 56 -1.08 10.63 6.65
C PRO A 56 -1.35 11.88 7.51
N MET A 57 -0.29 12.43 8.12
CA MET A 57 -0.28 13.72 8.80
C MET A 57 -0.75 14.88 7.91
N MET A 58 -0.21 15.04 6.69
CA MET A 58 -0.64 16.05 5.71
C MET A 58 -2.08 15.87 5.26
N ALA A 59 -2.55 14.62 5.10
CA ALA A 59 -3.94 14.35 4.75
C ALA A 59 -4.90 14.75 5.89
N ILE A 60 -4.52 14.48 7.14
CA ILE A 60 -5.27 14.89 8.34
C ILE A 60 -5.25 16.42 8.48
N HIS A 61 -4.10 17.07 8.29
CA HIS A 61 -4.00 18.54 8.31
C HIS A 61 -4.91 19.17 7.25
N TYR A 62 -4.94 18.64 6.03
CA TYR A 62 -5.81 19.16 4.97
C TYR A 62 -7.30 18.96 5.29
N PHE A 63 -7.66 17.84 5.92
CA PHE A 63 -9.03 17.60 6.37
C PHE A 63 -9.44 18.55 7.51
N ILE A 64 -8.56 18.76 8.49
CA ILE A 64 -8.79 19.71 9.61
C ILE A 64 -8.91 21.14 9.08
N ASP A 65 -8.03 21.57 8.17
CA ASP A 65 -8.07 22.91 7.60
C ASP A 65 -9.35 23.14 6.80
N LYS A 66 -9.75 22.17 5.96
CA LYS A 66 -10.94 22.28 5.09
C LYS A 66 -12.28 22.10 5.82
N CYS A 67 -12.38 21.18 6.78
CA CYS A 67 -13.64 20.90 7.47
C CYS A 67 -13.79 21.70 8.77
N LEU A 68 -12.70 22.05 9.43
CA LEU A 68 -12.73 22.70 10.75
C LEU A 68 -12.32 24.17 10.71
N HIS A 69 -11.77 24.70 9.60
CA HIS A 69 -11.27 26.08 9.48
C HIS A 69 -10.37 26.53 10.64
N MET A 70 -9.69 25.59 11.31
CA MET A 70 -8.72 25.91 12.35
C MET A 70 -7.34 26.01 11.70
N SER A 71 -6.93 27.23 11.35
CA SER A 71 -5.56 27.52 10.92
C SER A 71 -4.62 27.35 12.12
N PHE A 72 -3.96 26.20 12.21
CA PHE A 72 -2.85 26.03 13.15
C PHE A 72 -1.59 26.69 12.57
N PRO A 73 -0.82 27.44 13.37
CA PRO A 73 0.44 28.01 12.92
C PRO A 73 1.43 26.89 12.55
N PRO A 74 2.26 27.09 11.49
CA PRO A 74 3.20 26.07 11.06
C PRO A 74 4.24 25.76 12.15
N PRO A 75 4.66 24.48 12.29
CA PRO A 75 5.67 24.10 13.28
C PRO A 75 7.03 24.75 12.98
N PRO A 76 7.81 25.14 14.01
CA PRO A 76 9.13 25.73 13.82
C PRO A 76 10.09 24.71 13.19
N GLY A 77 10.82 25.17 12.16
CA GLY A 77 11.82 24.39 11.42
C GLY A 77 13.19 24.34 12.06
#